data_AF-F9P862-F1
#
_entry.id   AF-F9P862-F1
#
_cell.length_a   1.000
_cell.length_b   1.000
_cell.length_c   1.000
_cell.angle_alpha   90.00
_cell.angle_beta   90.00
_cell.angle_gamma   90.00
#
_symmetry.space_group_name_H-M   'P 1'
#
loop_
_entity.id
_entity.type
_entity.pdbx_description
1 polymer ?
#
loop_
_entity_poly.entity_id
_entity_poly.type
_entity_poly.pdbx_seq_one_letter_code
_entity_poly.pdbx_strand_id
1 'polypeptide(L)'
;MRLTIPLSPKDIDIVLINGGNHDGSRLPVIAEFSKGKSNEELGEYLKDTFRGGNGFYIDEREVSSWYSDKGIHLAYGTSAREDDTQILSWSDAASKINELLENGEFAINVELSEALDYERDRISESLWYLIHDLSEKGKEQGFFEFLEKGGGFPDETKRLSEALKNPEYLVDVIKEYGRFLEAYREDREVLRFHYHKVDSLYQKLQELALPRKEYTSNLTELPKVKAFITEDEVFATLSRGSGIDRGKERITKFFKENHTLQEKANFLKDEYGIGGSSHAVSGAMGSDEWHDAKGLKLQKNNCNDVFLTWSSVAKRILMSCFIKIFMKKRK
;
A
#
# COMPACT_ATOMS: atom_id res chain seq x y z
N MET A 1 -15.22 -23.33 18.77
CA MET A 1 -13.93 -22.63 18.87
C MET A 1 -12.88 -23.53 18.26
N ARG A 2 -12.37 -23.18 17.06
CA ARG A 2 -11.07 -23.71 16.66
C ARG A 2 -10.05 -22.93 17.50
N LEU A 3 -9.18 -23.63 18.20
CA LEU A 3 -8.04 -22.98 18.86
C LEU A 3 -7.01 -22.75 17.76
N THR A 4 -6.86 -21.50 17.31
CA THR A 4 -5.78 -21.10 16.42
C THR A 4 -4.49 -21.09 17.24
N ILE A 5 -3.44 -21.71 16.70
CA ILE A 5 -2.12 -21.68 17.33
C ILE A 5 -1.51 -20.30 17.01
N PRO A 6 -1.13 -19.49 18.01
CA PRO A 6 -0.49 -18.20 17.75
C PRO A 6 0.84 -18.40 17.03
N LEU A 7 1.20 -17.44 16.17
CA LEU A 7 2.50 -17.40 15.51
C LEU A 7 3.61 -17.27 16.54
N SER A 8 4.78 -17.84 16.24
CA SER A 8 5.96 -17.60 17.06
C SER A 8 6.47 -16.16 16.89
N PRO A 9 7.17 -15.58 17.88
CA PRO A 9 7.74 -14.23 17.74
C PRO A 9 8.58 -14.05 16.47
N LYS A 10 9.34 -15.08 16.07
CA LYS A 10 10.16 -15.11 14.86
C LYS A 10 9.33 -15.05 13.58
N ASP A 11 8.20 -15.75 13.53
CA ASP A 11 7.31 -15.71 12.36
C ASP A 11 6.67 -14.33 12.22
N ILE A 12 6.33 -13.69 13.34
CA ILE A 12 5.83 -12.31 13.36
C ILE A 12 6.90 -11.35 12.82
N ASP A 13 8.17 -11.49 13.23
CA ASP A 13 9.27 -10.68 12.70
C ASP A 13 9.39 -10.81 11.19
N ILE A 14 9.34 -12.03 10.68
CA ILE A 14 9.40 -12.29 9.24
C ILE A 14 8.23 -11.62 8.51
N VAL A 15 7.02 -11.70 9.07
CA VAL A 15 5.83 -11.04 8.50
C VAL A 15 5.98 -9.52 8.49
N LEU A 16 6.57 -8.90 9.52
CA LEU A 16 6.77 -7.45 9.58
C LEU A 16 7.90 -6.99 8.64
N ILE A 17 9.02 -7.70 8.58
CA ILE A 17 10.18 -7.40 7.71
C ILE A 17 9.80 -7.45 6.22
N ASN A 18 8.94 -8.41 5.86
CA ASN A 18 8.46 -8.61 4.49
C ASN A 18 7.05 -8.03 4.28
N GLY A 19 6.53 -7.34 5.29
CA GLY A 19 5.17 -6.83 5.31
C GLY A 19 4.97 -5.60 4.43
N GLY A 20 3.72 -5.16 4.35
CA GLY A 20 3.32 -4.06 3.48
C GLY A 20 3.06 -4.49 2.04
N ASN A 21 2.47 -3.58 1.27
CA ASN A 21 2.15 -3.75 -0.15
C ASN A 21 2.39 -2.44 -0.92
N HIS A 22 3.30 -1.60 -0.44
CA HIS A 22 3.58 -0.29 -1.00
C HIS A 22 4.89 -0.26 -1.78
N ASP A 23 5.04 0.77 -2.60
CA ASP A 23 6.26 1.00 -3.37
C ASP A 23 7.44 1.30 -2.43
N GLY A 24 8.65 0.88 -2.83
CA GLY A 24 9.87 1.09 -2.05
C GLY A 24 10.11 0.08 -0.93
N SER A 25 9.32 -1.00 -0.84
CA SER A 25 9.55 -2.11 0.12
C SER A 25 9.70 -1.61 1.57
N ARG A 26 10.87 -1.72 2.22
CA ARG A 26 11.04 -1.25 3.60
C ARG A 26 11.39 0.24 3.72
N LEU A 27 11.80 0.90 2.63
CA LEU A 27 12.37 2.25 2.65
C LEU A 27 11.42 3.29 3.29
N PRO A 28 10.11 3.33 2.94
CA PRO A 28 9.15 4.21 3.64
C PRO A 28 9.09 4.00 5.15
N VAL A 29 9.08 2.73 5.60
CA VAL A 29 9.00 2.39 7.01
C VAL A 29 10.26 2.85 7.74
N ILE A 30 11.44 2.57 7.18
CA ILE A 30 12.72 3.02 7.75
C ILE A 30 12.75 4.55 7.86
N ALA A 31 12.37 5.26 6.79
CA ALA A 31 12.37 6.71 6.76
C ALA A 31 11.42 7.30 7.83
N GLU A 32 10.22 6.75 7.97
CA GLU A 32 9.26 7.21 8.96
C GLU A 32 9.73 6.93 10.40
N PHE A 33 10.22 5.72 10.66
CA PHE A 33 10.68 5.30 11.99
C PHE A 33 11.95 6.02 12.44
N SER A 34 12.72 6.60 11.51
CA SER A 34 13.86 7.44 11.85
C SER A 34 13.47 8.80 12.46
N LYS A 35 12.20 9.24 12.38
CA LYS A 35 11.76 10.58 12.81
C LYS A 35 11.55 10.73 14.33
N GLY A 36 11.78 9.68 15.12
CA GLY A 36 11.62 9.72 16.59
C GLY A 36 10.17 9.87 17.07
N LYS A 37 9.20 9.44 16.25
CA LYS A 37 7.77 9.45 16.58
C LYS A 37 7.42 8.37 17.62
N SER A 38 6.32 8.57 18.35
CA SER A 38 5.81 7.57 19.29
C SER A 38 5.30 6.30 18.58
N ASN A 39 5.21 5.17 19.30
CA ASN A 39 4.66 3.93 18.73
C ASN A 39 3.19 4.09 18.29
N GLU A 40 2.43 4.97 18.94
CA GLU A 40 1.05 5.29 18.56
C GLU A 40 1.00 5.99 17.18
N GLU A 41 1.84 7.01 16.97
CA GLU A 41 1.94 7.72 15.70
C GLU A 41 2.46 6.81 14.57
N LEU A 42 3.49 6.00 14.87
CA LEU A 42 4.03 5.02 13.93
C LEU A 42 3.01 3.92 13.62
N GLY A 43 2.19 3.52 14.59
CA GLY A 43 1.09 2.58 14.39
C GLY A 43 0.04 3.10 13.40
N GLU A 44 -0.38 4.36 13.53
CA GLU A 44 -1.31 4.96 12.55
C GLU A 44 -0.67 5.10 11.17
N TYR A 45 0.63 5.40 11.08
CA TYR A 45 1.35 5.36 9.80
C TYR A 45 1.36 3.95 9.18
N LEU A 46 1.65 2.92 9.98
CA LEU A 46 1.67 1.52 9.51
C LEU A 46 0.31 1.10 8.97
N LYS A 47 -0.79 1.50 9.60
CA LYS A 47 -2.15 1.20 9.14
C LYS A 47 -2.45 1.72 7.74
N ASP A 48 -1.87 2.87 7.37
CA ASP A 48 -1.99 3.41 6.01
C ASP A 48 -1.04 2.74 5.02
N THR A 49 0.09 2.23 5.50
CA THR A 49 1.19 1.68 4.71
C THR A 49 0.99 0.17 4.43
N PHE A 50 0.44 -0.56 5.40
CA PHE A 50 0.18 -1.99 5.35
C PHE A 50 -1.30 -2.20 4.98
N ARG A 51 -1.56 -2.48 3.69
CA ARG A 51 -2.91 -2.65 3.15
C ARG A 51 -3.08 -4.02 2.50
N GLY A 52 -4.28 -4.60 2.63
CA GLY A 52 -4.58 -5.92 2.08
C GLY A 52 -4.05 -7.07 2.94
N GLY A 53 -3.34 -8.02 2.35
CA GLY A 53 -2.72 -9.14 3.08
C GLY A 53 -1.42 -9.60 2.42
N ASN A 54 -0.73 -10.55 3.06
CA ASN A 54 0.46 -11.22 2.53
C ASN A 54 0.49 -12.68 3.00
N GLY A 55 1.08 -13.56 2.17
CA GLY A 55 1.31 -14.96 2.48
C GLY A 55 2.78 -15.32 2.33
N PHE A 56 3.33 -16.05 3.29
CA PHE A 56 4.72 -16.50 3.32
C PHE A 56 4.84 -17.98 3.67
N TYR A 57 5.79 -18.66 3.05
CA TYR A 57 6.25 -19.97 3.51
C TYR A 57 7.41 -19.78 4.49
N ILE A 58 7.17 -20.08 5.76
CA ILE A 58 8.15 -20.00 6.84
C ILE A 58 8.37 -21.40 7.40
N ASP A 59 9.59 -21.91 7.30
CA ASP A 59 9.94 -23.29 7.70
C ASP A 59 8.97 -24.33 7.08
N GLU A 60 8.67 -24.19 5.79
CA GLU A 60 7.71 -24.99 5.00
C GLU A 60 6.23 -24.89 5.43
N ARG A 61 5.89 -23.98 6.35
CA ARG A 61 4.50 -23.73 6.78
C ARG A 61 3.96 -22.48 6.13
N GLU A 62 2.68 -22.52 5.77
CA GLU A 62 1.96 -21.35 5.32
C GLU A 62 1.68 -20.43 6.51
N VAL A 63 2.03 -19.15 6.36
CA VAL A 63 1.74 -18.08 7.30
C VAL A 63 1.08 -16.95 6.53
N SER A 64 -0.09 -16.52 6.98
CA SER A 64 -0.87 -15.45 6.36
C SER A 64 -1.01 -14.26 7.31
N SER A 65 -1.01 -13.07 6.73
CA SER A 65 -1.38 -11.83 7.41
C SER A 65 -2.49 -11.10 6.68
N TRP A 66 -3.37 -10.45 7.45
CA TRP A 66 -4.39 -9.55 6.93
C TRP A 66 -4.40 -8.24 7.71
N TYR A 67 -4.28 -7.11 7.01
CA TYR A 67 -4.21 -5.78 7.61
C TYR A 67 -5.60 -5.16 7.70
N SER A 68 -6.05 -4.84 8.92
CA SER A 68 -7.37 -4.27 9.19
C SER A 68 -7.31 -3.00 10.04
N ASP A 69 -8.47 -2.39 10.27
CA ASP A 69 -8.61 -1.26 11.19
C ASP A 69 -8.25 -1.63 12.65
N LYS A 70 -8.36 -2.90 13.02
CA LYS A 70 -8.07 -3.41 14.37
C LYS A 70 -6.58 -3.73 14.59
N GLY A 71 -5.83 -3.95 13.53
CA GLY A 71 -4.43 -4.40 13.61
C GLY A 71 -4.07 -5.37 12.49
N ILE A 72 -2.98 -6.10 12.71
CA ILE A 72 -2.49 -7.15 11.82
C ILE A 72 -3.04 -8.48 12.32
N HIS A 73 -3.94 -9.07 11.55
CA HIS A 73 -4.39 -10.43 11.80
C HIS A 73 -3.33 -11.41 11.30
N LEU A 74 -3.08 -12.46 12.06
CA LEU A 74 -2.00 -13.41 11.87
C LEU A 74 -2.52 -14.84 12.09
N ALA A 75 -2.19 -15.75 11.17
CA ALA A 75 -2.50 -17.17 11.32
C ALA A 75 -1.58 -18.05 10.49
N TYR A 76 -1.41 -19.30 10.94
CA TYR A 76 -0.92 -20.37 10.08
C TYR A 76 -2.00 -20.79 9.08
N GLY A 77 -1.59 -21.12 7.85
CA GLY A 77 -2.47 -21.46 6.72
C GLY A 77 -2.59 -20.34 5.71
N THR A 78 -3.59 -20.44 4.83
CA THR A 78 -3.79 -19.55 3.68
C THR A 78 -4.76 -18.38 3.95
N SER A 79 -5.28 -18.22 5.17
CA SER A 79 -6.16 -17.12 5.56
C SER A 79 -5.91 -16.71 7.01
N ALA A 80 -6.00 -15.41 7.27
CA ALA A 80 -5.89 -14.76 8.57
C ALA A 80 -7.11 -13.86 8.87
N ARG A 81 -8.17 -13.85 8.06
CA ARG A 81 -9.39 -13.02 8.33
C ARG A 81 -10.42 -13.67 9.25
N GLU A 82 -10.19 -14.88 9.75
CA GLU A 82 -11.11 -15.56 10.65
C GLU A 82 -11.25 -14.83 12.00
N ASP A 83 -12.44 -14.90 12.61
CA ASP A 83 -12.80 -14.15 13.82
C ASP A 83 -11.96 -14.55 15.06
N ASP A 84 -11.29 -15.71 15.02
CA ASP A 84 -10.46 -16.28 16.08
C ASP A 84 -8.95 -16.20 15.79
N THR A 85 -8.54 -15.34 14.84
CA THR A 85 -7.12 -15.12 14.51
C THR A 85 -6.39 -14.29 15.56
N GLN A 86 -5.07 -14.50 15.67
CA GLN A 86 -4.21 -13.65 16.50
C GLN A 86 -4.18 -12.24 15.89
N ILE A 87 -4.42 -11.21 16.69
CA ILE A 87 -4.36 -9.81 16.24
C ILE A 87 -3.20 -9.12 16.97
N LEU A 88 -2.22 -8.64 16.20
CA LEU A 88 -1.18 -7.74 16.66
C LEU A 88 -1.67 -6.30 16.49
N SER A 89 -1.70 -5.51 17.57
CA SER A 89 -2.13 -4.11 17.48
C SER A 89 -1.13 -3.30 16.65
N TRP A 90 -1.58 -2.16 16.10
CA TRP A 90 -0.70 -1.30 15.31
C TRP A 90 0.45 -0.69 16.13
N SER A 91 0.20 -0.33 17.40
CA SER A 91 1.25 0.18 18.30
C SER A 91 2.25 -0.93 18.66
N ASP A 92 1.79 -2.17 18.89
CA ASP A 92 2.70 -3.30 19.15
C ASP A 92 3.52 -3.67 17.91
N ALA A 93 2.92 -3.59 16.71
CA ALA A 93 3.64 -3.78 15.45
C ALA A 93 4.73 -2.71 15.28
N ALA A 94 4.44 -1.44 15.60
CA ALA A 94 5.43 -0.38 15.59
C ALA A 94 6.54 -0.63 16.64
N SER A 95 6.19 -1.04 17.85
CA SER A 95 7.18 -1.40 18.87
C SER A 95 8.13 -2.49 18.38
N LYS A 96 7.59 -3.55 17.76
CA LYS A 96 8.39 -4.67 17.26
C LYS A 96 9.29 -4.28 16.08
N ILE A 97 8.80 -3.44 15.16
CA ILE A 97 9.65 -2.88 14.08
C ILE A 97 10.76 -2.00 14.64
N ASN A 98 10.48 -1.19 15.68
CA ASN A 98 11.50 -0.41 16.37
C ASN A 98 12.59 -1.30 16.98
N GLU A 99 12.21 -2.37 17.68
CA GLU A 99 13.16 -3.35 18.22
C GLU A 99 14.03 -3.98 17.11
N LEU A 100 13.42 -4.39 15.99
CA LEU A 100 14.15 -4.95 14.85
C LEU A 100 15.11 -3.94 14.20
N LEU A 101 14.73 -2.66 14.13
CA LEU A 101 15.60 -1.59 13.62
C LEU A 101 16.78 -1.32 14.56
N GLU A 102 16.53 -1.26 15.87
CA GLU A 102 17.56 -1.04 16.90
C GLU A 102 18.57 -2.18 16.96
N ASN A 103 18.11 -3.42 16.79
CA ASN A 103 18.98 -4.60 16.77
C ASN A 103 19.66 -4.83 15.41
N GLY A 104 19.34 -4.04 14.38
CA GLY A 104 19.90 -4.17 13.05
C GLY A 104 19.38 -5.38 12.25
N GLU A 105 18.18 -5.87 12.59
CA GLU A 105 17.56 -7.08 12.05
C GLU A 105 16.48 -6.78 10.99
N PHE A 106 16.03 -5.52 10.86
CA PHE A 106 14.95 -5.14 9.95
C PHE A 106 15.38 -4.98 8.48
N ALA A 107 16.57 -4.41 8.24
CA ALA A 107 17.03 -4.03 6.91
C ALA A 107 18.57 -4.02 6.83
N ILE A 108 19.12 -4.16 5.62
CA ILE A 108 20.57 -4.07 5.39
C ILE A 108 21.05 -2.61 5.36
N ASN A 109 22.36 -2.37 5.55
CA ASN A 109 22.93 -1.00 5.58
C ASN A 109 22.64 -0.18 4.31
N VAL A 110 22.58 -0.82 3.14
CA VAL A 110 22.22 -0.14 1.89
C VAL A 110 20.82 0.45 1.97
N GLU A 111 19.82 -0.35 2.36
CA GLU A 111 18.44 0.12 2.54
C GLU A 111 18.32 1.21 3.61
N LEU A 112 19.06 1.07 4.72
CA LEU A 112 19.08 2.09 5.78
C LEU A 112 19.59 3.44 5.25
N SER A 113 20.64 3.42 4.43
CA SER A 113 21.19 4.65 3.83
C SER A 113 20.28 5.25 2.75
N GLU A 114 19.60 4.42 1.97
CA GLU A 114 18.74 4.86 0.86
C GLU A 114 17.36 5.35 1.33
N ALA A 115 16.91 5.00 2.54
CA ALA A 115 15.57 5.33 3.01
C ALA A 115 15.28 6.84 3.03
N LEU A 116 16.25 7.67 3.42
CA LEU A 116 16.08 9.12 3.44
C LEU A 116 16.08 9.72 2.03
N ASP A 117 16.91 9.20 1.13
CA ASP A 117 16.89 9.57 -0.29
C ASP A 117 15.54 9.20 -0.92
N TYR A 118 15.03 8.01 -0.62
CA TYR A 118 13.71 7.58 -1.06
C TYR A 118 12.59 8.55 -0.63
N GLU A 119 12.57 8.98 0.64
CA GLU A 119 11.59 9.96 1.12
C GLU A 119 11.69 11.29 0.36
N ARG A 120 12.91 11.83 0.20
CA ARG A 120 13.16 13.07 -0.55
C ARG A 120 12.77 12.95 -2.01
N ASP A 121 13.04 11.81 -2.65
CA ASP A 121 12.67 11.56 -4.04
C ASP A 121 11.14 11.58 -4.21
N ARG A 122 10.39 10.90 -3.33
CA ARG A 122 8.92 10.89 -3.38
C ARG A 122 8.33 12.29 -3.16
N ILE A 123 8.90 13.07 -2.24
CA ILE A 123 8.49 14.47 -1.99
C ILE A 123 8.80 15.33 -3.22
N SER A 124 9.98 15.18 -3.81
CA SER A 124 10.42 15.94 -4.98
C SER A 124 9.55 15.67 -6.21
N GLU A 125 9.19 14.41 -6.45
CA GLU A 125 8.23 14.05 -7.50
C GLU A 125 6.85 14.68 -7.25
N SER A 126 6.36 14.62 -6.00
CA SER A 126 5.06 15.20 -5.65
C SER A 126 5.05 16.72 -5.82
N LEU A 127 6.12 17.40 -5.42
CA LEU A 127 6.31 18.84 -5.65
C LEU A 127 6.35 19.16 -7.14
N TRP A 128 7.12 18.39 -7.92
CA TRP A 128 7.25 18.59 -9.35
C TRP A 128 5.90 18.53 -10.07
N TYR A 129 5.09 17.50 -9.80
CA TYR A 129 3.74 17.39 -10.38
C TYR A 129 2.83 18.54 -9.97
N LEU A 130 2.88 18.96 -8.69
CA LEU A 130 2.08 20.08 -8.20
C LEU A 130 2.45 21.40 -8.89
N ILE A 131 3.74 21.70 -9.01
CA ILE A 131 4.27 22.90 -9.67
C ILE A 131 3.83 22.93 -11.14
N HIS A 132 3.97 21.80 -11.83
CA HIS A 132 3.59 21.68 -13.24
C HIS A 132 2.07 21.79 -13.46
N ASP A 133 1.27 21.63 -12.40
CA ASP A 133 -0.18 21.75 -12.40
C ASP A 133 -0.70 23.10 -11.90
N LEU A 134 0.18 24.06 -11.60
CA LEU A 134 -0.23 25.45 -11.41
C LEU A 134 -1.02 25.94 -12.62
N SER A 135 -2.15 26.60 -12.35
CA SER A 135 -2.89 27.33 -13.38
C SER A 135 -2.14 28.59 -13.80
N GLU A 136 -2.59 29.26 -14.85
CA GLU A 136 -2.04 30.57 -15.22
C GLU A 136 -2.13 31.56 -14.05
N LYS A 137 -3.25 31.54 -13.29
CA LYS A 137 -3.40 32.34 -12.07
C LYS A 137 -2.40 31.98 -10.97
N GLY A 138 -2.09 30.69 -10.83
CA GLY A 138 -1.05 30.23 -9.89
C GLY A 138 0.34 30.73 -10.28
N LYS A 139 0.67 30.66 -11.58
CA LYS A 139 1.94 31.15 -12.12
C LYS A 139 2.07 32.67 -12.02
N GLU A 140 1.01 33.42 -12.27
CA GLU A 140 0.99 34.89 -12.12
C GLU A 140 1.28 35.36 -10.68
N GLN A 141 1.03 34.51 -9.68
CA GLN A 141 1.40 34.77 -8.28
C GLN A 141 2.86 34.42 -7.94
N GLY A 142 3.62 33.95 -8.94
CA GLY A 142 5.04 33.61 -8.84
C GLY A 142 5.33 32.44 -7.91
N PHE A 143 4.39 31.50 -7.73
CA PHE A 143 4.62 30.33 -6.87
C PHE A 143 5.75 29.47 -7.45
N PHE A 144 6.72 29.13 -6.60
CA PHE A 144 7.78 28.16 -6.89
C PHE A 144 8.74 28.54 -8.04
N GLU A 145 8.78 29.80 -8.50
CA GLU A 145 9.63 30.23 -9.64
C GLU A 145 11.12 29.87 -9.47
N PHE A 146 11.64 29.89 -8.24
CA PHE A 146 13.04 29.55 -7.96
C PHE A 146 13.33 28.04 -7.98
N LEU A 147 12.29 27.20 -7.99
CA LEU A 147 12.39 25.75 -8.13
C LEU A 147 12.47 25.33 -9.61
N GLU A 148 11.86 26.10 -10.52
CA GLU A 148 11.90 25.85 -11.96
C GLU A 148 13.29 26.17 -12.52
N LYS A 149 14.04 25.13 -12.91
CA LYS A 149 15.40 25.26 -13.45
C LYS A 149 15.56 24.73 -14.88
N GLY A 150 14.46 24.41 -15.55
CA GLY A 150 14.43 23.86 -16.90
C GLY A 150 14.91 22.40 -16.98
N GLY A 151 14.28 21.65 -17.89
CA GLY A 151 14.45 20.20 -18.03
C GLY A 151 13.09 19.49 -18.07
N GLY A 152 13.09 18.22 -17.67
CA GLY A 152 11.88 17.43 -17.52
C GLY A 152 12.09 16.26 -16.56
N PHE A 153 11.04 15.46 -16.36
CA PHE A 153 11.14 14.22 -15.59
C PHE A 153 12.03 13.20 -16.32
N PRO A 154 12.94 12.48 -15.62
CA PRO A 154 13.18 12.47 -14.16
C PRO A 154 14.31 13.39 -13.69
N ASP A 155 14.92 14.19 -14.56
CA ASP A 155 16.13 14.95 -14.21
C ASP A 155 15.84 16.11 -13.24
N GLU A 156 14.69 16.76 -13.39
CA GLU A 156 14.29 17.85 -12.47
C GLU A 156 13.96 17.34 -11.07
N THR A 157 13.32 16.18 -10.94
CA THR A 157 12.97 15.61 -9.63
C THR A 157 14.22 15.17 -8.87
N LYS A 158 15.22 14.60 -9.56
CA LYS A 158 16.53 14.29 -8.97
C LYS A 158 17.27 15.54 -8.51
N ARG A 159 17.28 16.60 -9.33
CA ARG A 159 17.91 17.87 -8.97
C ARG A 159 17.25 18.50 -7.74
N LEU A 160 15.92 18.45 -7.67
CA LEU A 160 15.16 18.95 -6.52
C LEU A 160 15.49 18.12 -5.27
N SER A 161 15.49 16.79 -5.37
CA SER A 161 15.84 15.90 -4.25
C SER A 161 17.23 16.17 -3.70
N GLU A 162 18.21 16.35 -4.58
CA GLU A 162 19.59 16.71 -4.19
C GLU A 162 19.65 18.10 -3.54
N ALA A 163 18.91 19.08 -4.05
CA ALA A 163 18.88 20.43 -3.47
C ALA A 163 18.24 20.45 -2.07
N LEU A 164 17.22 19.62 -1.83
CA LEU A 164 16.56 19.48 -0.52
C LEU A 164 17.47 18.88 0.57
N LYS A 165 18.67 18.41 0.23
CA LYS A 165 19.70 18.05 1.22
C LYS A 165 20.25 19.27 1.97
N ASN A 166 20.19 20.45 1.36
CA ASN A 166 20.66 21.69 1.98
C ASN A 166 19.57 22.25 2.92
N PRO A 167 19.84 22.38 4.23
CA PRO A 167 18.85 22.88 5.19
C PRO A 167 18.36 24.31 4.91
N GLU A 168 19.23 25.21 4.43
CA GLU A 168 18.85 26.59 4.10
C GLU A 168 17.87 26.59 2.92
N TYR A 169 18.17 25.80 1.89
CA TYR A 169 17.27 25.64 0.74
C TYR A 169 15.93 25.02 1.15
N LEU A 170 15.95 23.97 1.99
CA LEU A 170 14.73 23.34 2.51
C LEU A 170 13.84 24.34 3.25
N VAL A 171 14.40 25.22 4.07
CA VAL A 171 13.66 26.28 4.77
C VAL A 171 12.94 27.20 3.79
N ASP A 172 13.61 27.61 2.70
CA ASP A 172 13.01 28.44 1.66
C ASP A 172 11.88 27.71 0.92
N VAL A 173 12.06 26.43 0.59
CA VAL A 173 11.00 25.61 -0.05
C VAL A 173 9.79 25.46 0.88
N ILE A 174 9.99 25.19 2.17
CA ILE A 174 8.91 25.09 3.17
C ILE A 174 8.14 26.42 3.24
N LYS A 175 8.85 27.54 3.33
CA LYS A 175 8.24 28.87 3.42
C LYS A 175 7.40 29.16 2.18
N GLU A 176 7.93 28.88 0.99
CA GLU A 176 7.22 29.09 -0.26
C GLU A 176 5.98 28.18 -0.38
N TYR A 177 6.10 26.91 0.04
CA TYR A 177 4.96 26.01 0.07
C TYR A 177 3.86 26.50 1.02
N GLY A 178 4.23 27.07 2.17
CA GLY A 178 3.30 27.70 3.10
C GLY A 178 2.50 28.83 2.43
N ARG A 179 3.19 29.72 1.71
CA ARG A 179 2.58 30.81 0.92
C ARG A 179 1.58 30.28 -0.11
N PHE A 180 1.99 29.25 -0.86
CA PHE A 180 1.12 28.56 -1.81
C PHE A 180 -0.12 27.96 -1.13
N LEU A 181 0.06 27.26 0.00
CA LEU A 181 -1.02 26.55 0.67
C LEU A 181 -2.08 27.51 1.25
N GLU A 182 -1.66 28.68 1.75
CA GLU A 182 -2.58 29.74 2.17
C GLU A 182 -3.42 30.23 0.99
N ALA A 183 -2.78 30.60 -0.12
CA ALA A 183 -3.48 31.05 -1.32
C ALA A 183 -4.42 29.98 -1.90
N TYR A 184 -4.00 28.71 -1.89
CA TYR A 184 -4.83 27.60 -2.37
C TYR A 184 -6.07 27.33 -1.51
N ARG A 185 -6.01 27.64 -0.21
CA ARG A 185 -7.17 27.55 0.69
C ARG A 185 -8.18 28.67 0.44
N GLU A 186 -7.72 29.84 0.02
CA GLU A 186 -8.57 30.98 -0.36
C GLU A 186 -9.16 30.80 -1.76
N ASP A 187 -8.35 30.32 -2.70
CA ASP A 187 -8.73 30.12 -4.09
C ASP A 187 -8.15 28.83 -4.66
N ARG A 188 -9.02 27.86 -4.93
CA ARG A 188 -8.63 26.56 -5.48
C ARG A 188 -8.15 26.67 -6.93
N GLU A 189 -8.55 27.72 -7.65
CA GLU A 189 -8.23 27.91 -9.07
C GLU A 189 -6.74 28.19 -9.33
N VAL A 190 -5.90 28.35 -8.29
CA VAL A 190 -4.43 28.42 -8.45
C VAL A 190 -3.82 27.10 -8.94
N LEU A 191 -4.55 25.98 -8.84
CA LEU A 191 -4.20 24.69 -9.45
C LEU A 191 -5.22 24.30 -10.52
N ARG A 192 -4.75 23.69 -11.62
CA ARG A 192 -5.63 23.12 -12.66
C ARG A 192 -6.32 21.82 -12.20
N PHE A 193 -5.63 21.05 -11.37
CA PHE A 193 -6.12 19.76 -10.86
C PHE A 193 -6.01 19.70 -9.33
N HIS A 194 -6.95 19.00 -8.68
CA HIS A 194 -7.08 19.01 -7.22
C HIS A 194 -6.94 17.62 -6.57
N TYR A 195 -6.31 16.67 -7.27
CA TYR A 195 -6.01 15.35 -6.72
C TYR A 195 -4.75 15.36 -5.83
N HIS A 196 -3.99 16.46 -5.83
CA HIS A 196 -2.80 16.64 -5.00
C HIS A 196 -3.16 16.65 -3.51
N LYS A 197 -2.45 15.86 -2.70
CA LYS A 197 -2.63 15.82 -1.24
C LYS A 197 -1.88 16.98 -0.58
N VAL A 198 -2.30 18.22 -0.84
CA VAL A 198 -1.52 19.44 -0.56
C VAL A 198 -1.10 19.59 0.91
N ASP A 199 -1.96 19.27 1.88
CA ASP A 199 -1.62 19.37 3.31
C ASP A 199 -0.63 18.28 3.72
N SER A 200 -0.82 17.05 3.22
CA SER A 200 0.10 15.94 3.49
C SER A 200 1.48 16.18 2.89
N LEU A 201 1.56 16.75 1.69
CA LEU A 201 2.83 17.10 1.07
C LEU A 201 3.55 18.21 1.86
N TYR A 202 2.82 19.21 2.36
CA TYR A 202 3.41 20.24 3.22
C TYR A 202 4.00 19.65 4.49
N GLN A 203 3.23 18.80 5.19
CA GLN A 203 3.69 18.13 6.40
C GLN A 203 4.95 17.31 6.12
N LYS A 204 4.97 16.50 5.06
CA LYS A 204 6.14 15.70 4.69
C LYS A 204 7.37 16.55 4.40
N LEU A 205 7.19 17.68 3.73
CA LEU A 205 8.27 18.62 3.46
C LEU A 205 8.83 19.22 4.77
N GLN A 206 7.98 19.57 5.73
CA GLN A 206 8.41 20.03 7.06
C GLN A 206 9.15 18.92 7.83
N GLU A 207 8.69 17.67 7.71
CA GLU A 207 9.29 16.51 8.37
C GLU A 207 10.69 16.16 7.84
N LEU A 208 11.08 16.63 6.65
CA LEU A 208 12.46 16.52 6.17
C LEU A 208 13.48 17.22 7.08
N ALA A 209 13.05 18.26 7.81
CA ALA A 209 13.91 19.00 8.74
C ALA A 209 14.06 18.31 10.11
N LEU A 210 13.31 17.24 10.39
CA LEU A 210 13.41 16.53 11.66
C LEU A 210 14.75 15.82 11.81
N PRO A 211 15.34 15.81 13.02
CA PRO A 211 16.51 14.99 13.30
C PRO A 211 16.17 13.51 13.08
N ARG A 212 17.11 12.76 12.52
CA ARG A 212 16.93 11.34 12.20
C ARG A 212 17.71 10.47 13.15
N LYS A 213 17.07 9.42 13.65
CA LYS A 213 17.74 8.33 14.36
C LYS A 213 18.50 7.49 13.35
N GLU A 214 19.79 7.30 13.60
CA GLU A 214 20.64 6.42 12.79
C GLU A 214 20.50 4.98 13.26
N TYR A 215 20.34 4.08 12.30
CA TYR A 215 20.31 2.64 12.52
C TYR A 215 21.53 2.00 11.84
N THR A 216 21.98 0.86 12.37
CA THR A 216 23.06 0.09 11.77
C THR A 216 22.65 -1.38 11.71
N SER A 217 23.15 -2.09 10.70
CA SER A 217 22.89 -3.51 10.53
C SER A 217 24.18 -4.28 10.22
N ASN A 218 24.26 -5.52 10.69
CA ASN A 218 25.31 -6.47 10.29
C ASN A 218 24.83 -7.45 9.21
N LEU A 219 23.60 -7.29 8.71
CA LEU A 219 23.05 -8.13 7.66
C LEU A 219 23.69 -7.80 6.31
N THR A 220 24.23 -8.82 5.65
CA THR A 220 24.68 -8.72 4.25
C THR A 220 23.54 -8.95 3.27
N GLU A 221 22.59 -9.81 3.64
CA GLU A 221 21.36 -10.08 2.91
C GLU A 221 20.25 -10.40 3.92
N LEU A 222 19.01 -10.16 3.53
CA LEU A 222 17.85 -10.59 4.30
C LEU A 222 17.51 -12.05 3.98
N PRO A 223 16.98 -12.81 4.95
CA PRO A 223 16.46 -14.15 4.70
C PRO A 223 15.44 -14.11 3.56
N LYS A 224 15.67 -14.90 2.52
CA LYS A 224 14.73 -15.03 1.41
C LYS A 224 13.54 -15.85 1.87
N VAL A 225 12.35 -15.24 1.80
CA VAL A 225 11.09 -15.88 2.16
C VAL A 225 10.24 -16.00 0.90
N LYS A 226 9.76 -17.21 0.62
CA LYS A 226 8.89 -17.45 -0.53
C LYS A 226 7.49 -16.95 -0.21
N ALA A 227 6.93 -16.12 -1.08
CA ALA A 227 5.59 -15.57 -0.91
C ALA A 227 4.53 -16.37 -1.68
N PHE A 228 3.27 -16.23 -1.28
CA PHE A 228 2.10 -16.71 -2.02
C PHE A 228 0.92 -15.74 -1.87
N ILE A 229 -0.04 -15.83 -2.80
CA ILE A 229 -1.29 -15.06 -2.75
C ILE A 229 -2.25 -15.78 -1.81
N THR A 230 -2.67 -15.12 -0.73
CA THR A 230 -3.55 -15.74 0.27
C THR A 230 -5.00 -15.85 -0.20
N GLU A 231 -5.78 -16.70 0.46
CA GLU A 231 -7.23 -16.81 0.22
C GLU A 231 -7.96 -15.50 0.55
N ASP A 232 -7.44 -14.73 1.51
CA ASP A 232 -7.99 -13.41 1.85
C ASP A 232 -7.76 -12.38 0.75
N GLU A 233 -6.59 -12.44 0.09
CA GLU A 233 -6.26 -11.61 -1.06
C GLU A 233 -7.14 -11.97 -2.26
N VAL A 234 -7.27 -13.26 -2.58
CA VAL A 234 -8.19 -13.77 -3.61
C VAL A 234 -9.61 -13.25 -3.35
N PHE A 235 -10.09 -13.39 -2.11
CA PHE A 235 -11.40 -12.92 -1.72
C PHE A 235 -11.55 -11.40 -1.86
N ALA A 236 -10.55 -10.62 -1.41
CA ALA A 236 -10.58 -9.17 -1.50
C ALA A 236 -10.65 -8.70 -2.96
N THR A 237 -9.93 -9.36 -3.86
CA THR A 237 -9.98 -9.08 -5.29
C THR A 237 -11.36 -9.39 -5.86
N LEU A 238 -11.92 -10.58 -5.61
CA LEU A 238 -13.27 -10.94 -6.06
C LEU A 238 -14.35 -10.00 -5.48
N SER A 239 -14.16 -9.47 -4.27
CA SER A 239 -15.08 -8.52 -3.62
C SER A 239 -15.27 -7.20 -4.37
N ARG A 240 -14.30 -6.83 -5.21
CA ARG A 240 -14.33 -5.60 -6.02
C ARG A 240 -15.39 -5.69 -7.13
N GLY A 241 -15.71 -6.90 -7.59
CA GLY A 241 -16.57 -7.14 -8.75
C GLY A 241 -15.82 -7.02 -10.08
N SER A 242 -16.56 -7.01 -11.19
CA SER A 242 -16.04 -7.10 -12.57
C SER A 242 -15.28 -5.87 -13.09
N GLY A 243 -15.16 -4.79 -12.31
CA GLY A 243 -14.59 -3.53 -12.79
C GLY A 243 -15.49 -2.73 -13.75
N ILE A 244 -16.63 -3.28 -14.16
CA ILE A 244 -17.66 -2.57 -14.94
C ILE A 244 -18.54 -1.74 -14.00
N ASP A 245 -19.01 -0.57 -14.47
CA ASP A 245 -19.96 0.25 -13.72
C ASP A 245 -21.14 -0.59 -13.22
N ARG A 246 -21.43 -0.50 -11.92
CA ARG A 246 -22.43 -1.28 -11.19
C ARG A 246 -22.33 -2.81 -11.33
N GLY A 247 -21.20 -3.36 -11.80
CA GLY A 247 -21.01 -4.80 -11.98
C GLY A 247 -21.16 -5.58 -10.68
N LYS A 248 -20.65 -5.02 -9.57
CA LYS A 248 -20.85 -5.54 -8.21
C LYS A 248 -22.34 -5.77 -7.88
N GLU A 249 -23.21 -4.83 -8.25
CA GLU A 249 -24.64 -4.90 -7.98
C GLU A 249 -25.32 -5.98 -8.84
N ARG A 250 -24.94 -6.07 -10.13
CA ARG A 250 -25.44 -7.11 -11.04
C ARG A 250 -25.04 -8.51 -10.59
N ILE A 251 -23.76 -8.71 -10.24
CA ILE A 251 -23.26 -9.97 -9.67
C ILE A 251 -24.07 -10.34 -8.42
N THR A 252 -24.24 -9.39 -7.50
CA THR A 252 -25.00 -9.64 -6.26
C THR A 252 -26.45 -10.02 -6.54
N LYS A 253 -27.11 -9.33 -7.48
CA LYS A 253 -28.50 -9.61 -7.87
C LYS A 253 -28.63 -11.00 -8.46
N PHE A 254 -27.80 -11.33 -9.45
CA PHE A 254 -27.81 -12.63 -10.11
C PHE A 254 -27.51 -13.77 -9.14
N PHE A 255 -26.57 -13.60 -8.21
CA PHE A 255 -26.19 -14.65 -7.27
C PHE A 255 -27.26 -14.95 -6.19
N LYS A 256 -28.18 -14.02 -5.93
CA LYS A 256 -29.34 -14.22 -5.05
C LYS A 256 -30.46 -15.03 -5.69
N GLU A 257 -30.54 -15.02 -7.01
CA GLU A 257 -31.54 -15.77 -7.76
C GLU A 257 -31.16 -17.26 -7.79
N ASN A 258 -32.18 -18.12 -7.99
CA ASN A 258 -32.00 -19.57 -7.98
C ASN A 258 -31.42 -20.04 -9.31
N HIS A 259 -30.10 -19.90 -9.46
CA HIS A 259 -29.34 -20.39 -10.59
C HIS A 259 -28.39 -21.52 -10.19
N THR A 260 -28.17 -22.43 -11.13
CA THR A 260 -27.13 -23.45 -11.04
C THR A 260 -25.74 -22.83 -10.98
N LEU A 261 -24.76 -23.59 -10.50
CA LEU A 261 -23.37 -23.13 -10.48
C LEU A 261 -22.84 -22.80 -11.89
N GLN A 262 -23.29 -23.55 -12.90
CA GLN A 262 -22.86 -23.35 -14.29
C GLN A 262 -23.41 -22.04 -14.87
N GLU A 263 -24.69 -21.72 -14.60
CA GLU A 263 -25.28 -20.44 -15.03
C GLU A 263 -24.58 -19.26 -14.34
N LYS A 264 -24.27 -19.38 -13.04
CA LYS A 264 -23.49 -18.36 -12.30
C LYS A 264 -22.08 -18.20 -12.88
N ALA A 265 -21.42 -19.29 -13.27
CA ALA A 265 -20.11 -19.23 -13.90
C ALA A 265 -20.15 -18.56 -15.28
N ASN A 266 -21.14 -18.91 -16.13
CA ASN A 266 -21.31 -18.30 -17.44
C ASN A 266 -21.62 -16.80 -17.32
N PHE A 267 -22.51 -16.43 -16.38
CA PHE A 267 -22.79 -15.04 -16.08
C PHE A 267 -21.52 -14.26 -15.70
N LEU A 268 -20.69 -14.81 -14.81
CA LEU A 268 -19.44 -14.14 -14.41
C LEU A 268 -18.47 -13.98 -15.60
N LYS A 269 -18.36 -14.98 -16.46
CA LYS A 269 -17.53 -14.91 -17.67
C LYS A 269 -17.94 -13.73 -18.55
N ASP A 270 -19.23 -13.56 -18.78
CA ASP A 270 -19.75 -12.50 -19.64
C ASP A 270 -19.68 -11.12 -18.95
N GLU A 271 -19.91 -11.09 -17.63
CA GLU A 271 -19.88 -9.89 -16.80
C GLU A 271 -18.46 -9.33 -16.59
N TYR A 272 -17.43 -10.18 -16.52
CA TYR A 272 -16.04 -9.75 -16.49
C TYR A 272 -15.48 -9.51 -17.90
N GLY A 273 -15.86 -10.35 -18.88
CA GLY A 273 -15.34 -10.25 -20.24
C GLY A 273 -13.83 -10.51 -20.32
N ILE A 274 -13.16 -9.88 -21.29
CA ILE A 274 -11.70 -9.94 -21.46
C ILE A 274 -11.11 -8.63 -20.95
N GLY A 275 -10.19 -8.72 -20.00
CA GLY A 275 -9.57 -7.53 -19.42
C GLY A 275 -8.71 -7.85 -18.22
N GLY A 276 -8.37 -6.80 -17.48
CA GLY A 276 -7.54 -6.92 -16.30
C GLY A 276 -7.36 -5.60 -15.57
N SER A 277 -6.64 -5.66 -14.46
CA SER A 277 -6.28 -4.51 -13.62
C SER A 277 -4.86 -4.70 -13.15
N SER A 278 -4.06 -3.63 -13.16
CA SER A 278 -2.82 -3.59 -12.38
C SER A 278 -3.12 -3.25 -10.91
N HIS A 279 -2.12 -3.49 -10.05
CA HIS A 279 -2.21 -3.38 -8.60
C HIS A 279 -3.41 -4.12 -8.00
N ALA A 280 -3.76 -5.27 -8.58
CA ALA A 280 -5.04 -5.92 -8.31
C ALA A 280 -5.06 -6.77 -7.02
N VAL A 281 -3.90 -7.23 -6.56
CA VAL A 281 -3.78 -8.10 -5.38
C VAL A 281 -3.26 -7.25 -4.22
N SER A 282 -4.15 -6.92 -3.28
CA SER A 282 -3.84 -6.07 -2.12
C SER A 282 -3.31 -4.66 -2.42
N GLY A 283 -3.43 -4.18 -3.66
CA GLY A 283 -2.83 -2.90 -4.08
C GLY A 283 -1.32 -2.97 -4.30
N ALA A 284 -0.71 -4.15 -4.24
CA ALA A 284 0.72 -4.33 -4.38
C ALA A 284 1.20 -3.95 -5.78
N MET A 285 2.31 -3.21 -5.88
CA MET A 285 2.98 -2.96 -7.16
C MET A 285 3.56 -4.24 -7.75
N GLY A 286 3.39 -4.41 -9.06
CA GLY A 286 3.69 -5.67 -9.75
C GLY A 286 2.75 -6.80 -9.32
N SER A 287 1.50 -6.46 -9.01
CA SER A 287 0.41 -7.43 -8.96
C SER A 287 -0.63 -7.11 -10.00
N ASP A 288 -1.15 -8.14 -10.66
CA ASP A 288 -2.06 -7.99 -11.79
C ASP A 288 -3.20 -9.00 -11.70
N GLU A 289 -4.36 -8.58 -12.17
CA GLU A 289 -5.50 -9.44 -12.43
C GLU A 289 -5.71 -9.47 -13.94
N TRP A 290 -5.88 -10.67 -14.48
CA TRP A 290 -6.26 -10.90 -15.87
C TRP A 290 -7.45 -11.83 -15.92
N HIS A 291 -8.43 -11.55 -16.77
CA HIS A 291 -9.55 -12.46 -16.98
C HIS A 291 -9.88 -12.61 -18.47
N ASP A 292 -10.25 -13.82 -18.84
CA ASP A 292 -10.61 -14.20 -20.20
C ASP A 292 -11.71 -15.27 -20.21
N ALA A 293 -11.95 -15.87 -21.38
CA ALA A 293 -12.97 -16.91 -21.52
C ALA A 293 -12.76 -18.15 -20.64
N LYS A 294 -11.53 -18.41 -20.16
CA LYS A 294 -11.17 -19.58 -19.34
C LYS A 294 -11.32 -19.31 -17.84
N GLY A 295 -11.09 -18.07 -17.40
CA GLY A 295 -11.17 -17.73 -15.98
C GLY A 295 -10.45 -16.45 -15.62
N LEU A 296 -10.13 -16.32 -14.34
CA LEU A 296 -9.44 -15.19 -13.73
C LEU A 296 -8.08 -15.66 -13.20
N LYS A 297 -7.03 -14.91 -13.53
CA LYS A 297 -5.65 -15.13 -13.13
C LYS A 297 -5.20 -13.97 -12.26
N LEU A 298 -4.67 -14.27 -11.07
CA LEU A 298 -4.01 -13.32 -10.20
C LEU A 298 -2.51 -13.56 -10.22
N GLN A 299 -1.75 -12.49 -10.31
CA GLN A 299 -0.30 -12.48 -10.32
C GLN A 299 0.19 -11.48 -9.29
N LYS A 300 1.28 -11.80 -8.61
CA LYS A 300 1.95 -10.93 -7.65
C LYS A 300 3.44 -11.26 -7.69
N ASN A 301 4.28 -10.24 -7.68
CA ASN A 301 5.74 -10.43 -7.67
C ASN A 301 6.18 -11.44 -6.60
N ASN A 302 7.14 -12.30 -6.96
CA ASN A 302 7.70 -13.34 -6.09
C ASN A 302 6.69 -14.37 -5.57
N CYS A 303 5.50 -14.46 -6.19
CA CYS A 303 4.47 -15.46 -5.90
C CYS A 303 4.20 -16.32 -7.13
N ASN A 304 3.69 -17.54 -6.89
CA ASN A 304 3.10 -18.31 -7.97
C ASN A 304 1.75 -17.70 -8.39
N ASP A 305 1.45 -17.76 -9.68
CA ASP A 305 0.16 -17.32 -10.21
C ASP A 305 -1.00 -18.16 -9.65
N VAL A 306 -2.12 -17.50 -9.34
CA VAL A 306 -3.36 -18.17 -8.95
C VAL A 306 -4.35 -18.10 -10.10
N PHE A 307 -4.71 -19.25 -10.67
CA PHE A 307 -5.72 -19.34 -11.73
C PHE A 307 -7.04 -19.92 -11.19
N LEU A 308 -8.13 -19.20 -11.42
CA LEU A 308 -9.48 -19.55 -10.99
C LEU A 308 -10.38 -19.70 -12.22
N THR A 309 -10.91 -20.91 -12.43
CA THR A 309 -11.97 -21.10 -13.42
C THR A 309 -13.24 -20.35 -13.00
N TRP A 310 -14.09 -19.97 -13.94
CA TRP A 310 -15.36 -19.29 -13.64
C TRP A 310 -16.24 -20.08 -12.65
N SER A 311 -16.24 -21.41 -12.73
CA SER A 311 -16.92 -22.26 -11.75
C SER A 311 -16.28 -22.18 -10.36
N SER A 312 -14.96 -22.08 -10.26
CA SER A 312 -14.26 -21.85 -8.99
C SER A 312 -14.59 -20.48 -8.41
N VAL A 313 -14.61 -19.44 -9.24
CA VAL A 313 -15.01 -18.08 -8.82
C VAL A 313 -16.45 -18.09 -8.30
N ALA A 314 -17.38 -18.71 -9.03
CA ALA A 314 -18.76 -18.85 -8.62
C ALA A 314 -18.91 -19.59 -7.28
N LYS A 315 -18.18 -20.70 -7.06
CA LYS A 315 -18.16 -21.41 -5.78
C LYS A 315 -17.67 -20.53 -4.64
N ARG A 316 -16.60 -19.76 -4.85
CA ARG A 316 -16.03 -18.87 -3.82
C ARG A 316 -17.01 -17.75 -3.44
N ILE A 317 -17.70 -17.16 -4.42
CA ILE A 317 -18.74 -16.16 -4.18
C ILE A 317 -19.92 -16.75 -3.38
N LEU A 318 -20.28 -18.02 -3.64
CA LEU A 318 -21.37 -18.71 -2.92
C LEU A 318 -20.99 -19.17 -1.50
N MET A 319 -19.78 -19.71 -1.33
CA MET A 319 -19.36 -20.38 -0.09
C MET A 319 -19.01 -19.39 1.02
N SER A 320 -18.50 -18.23 0.61
CA SER A 320 -18.32 -17.12 1.51
C SER A 320 -19.65 -16.69 2.14
N CYS A 321 -19.60 -16.19 3.37
CA CYS A 321 -20.62 -15.31 3.95
C CYS A 321 -20.85 -13.99 3.12
N PHE A 322 -20.47 -13.97 1.84
CA PHE A 322 -20.34 -12.87 0.91
C PHE A 322 -21.64 -12.18 0.59
N ILE A 323 -22.79 -12.84 0.74
CA ILE A 323 -24.08 -12.14 0.64
C ILE A 323 -24.14 -11.02 1.70
N LYS A 324 -23.50 -11.17 2.88
CA LYS A 324 -23.42 -10.09 3.87
C LYS A 324 -22.35 -9.03 3.54
N ILE A 325 -21.21 -9.42 2.95
CA ILE A 325 -20.06 -8.52 2.67
C ILE A 325 -20.22 -7.75 1.34
N PHE A 326 -20.74 -8.35 0.27
CA PHE A 326 -21.12 -7.64 -0.98
C PHE A 326 -22.25 -6.64 -0.73
N MET A 327 -23.16 -6.93 0.21
CA MET A 327 -24.33 -6.10 0.54
C MET A 327 -24.08 -4.99 1.56
N LYS A 328 -22.92 -4.96 2.24
CA LYS A 328 -22.56 -3.80 3.06
C LYS A 328 -22.27 -2.64 2.10
N LYS A 329 -23.27 -1.78 1.89
CA LYS A 329 -23.04 -0.43 1.35
C LYS A 329 -21.91 0.19 2.17
N ARG A 330 -20.81 0.61 1.54
CA ARG A 330 -19.93 1.60 2.16
C ARG A 330 -20.84 2.80 2.48
N LYS A 331 -21.07 3.05 3.76
CA LYS A 331 -21.69 4.29 4.22
C LYS A 331 -20.65 5.39 4.18
#